data_AF-A0AAD3DGZ3-F1
#
_entry.id   AF-A0AAD3DGZ3-F1
#
_cell.length_a   1.000
_cell.length_b   1.000
_cell.length_c   1.000
_cell.angle_alpha   90.00
_cell.angle_beta   90.00
_cell.angle_gamma   90.00
#
_symmetry.space_group_name_H-M   'P 1'
#
loop_
_entity.id
_entity.type
_entity.pdbx_description
1 polymer ?
#
loop_
_entity_poly.entity_id
_entity_poly.type
_entity_poly.pdbx_seq_one_letter_code
_entity_poly.pdbx_strand_id
1 'polypeptide(L)'
;IADSLLQHLYRWVSSPASPLHDPGLQRLLLGLQHKLFLQLCAEVRRLGAVIVAANTHSITLCTGKRSVKAAAGYTRFLIEALRGRELFRWLELSPAAWYHAYMYRDPYNWAGLESSAAGAEWR
;
A
#
# COMPACT_ATOMS: atom_id res chain seq x y z
N ILE A 1 9.13 22.31 -3.57
CA ILE A 1 9.48 22.83 -2.22
C ILE A 1 8.58 22.21 -1.14
N ALA A 2 7.25 22.21 -1.31
CA ALA A 2 6.34 21.59 -0.32
C ALA A 2 6.58 20.07 -0.14
N ASP A 3 6.65 19.29 -1.24
CA ASP A 3 6.85 17.84 -1.14
C ASP A 3 8.21 17.45 -0.53
N SER A 4 9.25 18.21 -0.85
CA SER A 4 10.57 18.02 -0.26
C SER A 4 10.58 18.30 1.25
N LEU A 5 9.80 19.27 1.73
CA LEU A 5 9.67 19.55 3.16
C LEU A 5 8.92 18.42 3.87
N LEU A 6 7.88 17.87 3.25
CA LEU A 6 7.14 16.70 3.75
C LEU A 6 8.03 15.46 3.90
N GLN A 7 8.83 15.16 2.87
CA GLN A 7 9.80 14.06 2.92
C GLN A 7 10.88 14.27 3.97
N HIS A 8 11.37 15.51 4.12
CA HIS A 8 12.36 15.86 5.13
C HIS A 8 11.80 15.85 6.55
N LEU A 9 10.52 16.19 6.75
CA LEU A 9 9.87 16.13 8.06
C LEU A 9 9.88 14.70 8.62
N TYR A 10 9.49 13.71 7.80
CA TYR A 10 9.54 12.30 8.22
C TYR A 10 10.96 11.84 8.59
N ARG A 11 11.95 12.21 7.78
CA ARG A 11 13.38 11.92 8.05
C ARG A 11 13.87 12.62 9.32
N TRP A 12 13.45 13.86 9.56
CA TRP A 12 13.83 14.66 10.72
C TRP A 12 13.27 14.07 12.01
N VAL A 13 11.98 13.71 12.03
CA VAL A 13 11.35 13.04 13.20
C VAL A 13 12.03 11.69 13.47
N SER A 14 12.43 10.97 12.43
CA SER A 14 13.00 9.63 12.56
C SER A 14 14.51 9.62 12.88
N SER A 15 15.20 10.74 12.74
CA SER A 15 16.65 10.83 12.92
C SER A 15 17.00 11.26 14.35
N PRO A 16 17.77 10.46 15.12
CA PRO A 16 18.20 10.83 16.46
C PRO A 16 19.24 11.97 16.47
N ALA A 17 19.89 12.24 15.34
CA ALA A 17 20.84 13.34 15.18
C ALA A 17 20.15 14.67 14.84
N SER A 18 18.83 14.70 14.70
CA SER A 18 18.10 15.92 14.38
C SER A 18 17.93 16.82 15.61
N PRO A 19 17.99 18.16 15.44
CA PRO A 19 17.67 19.07 16.53
C PRO A 19 16.21 18.90 16.94
N LEU A 20 15.91 18.91 18.25
CA LEU A 20 14.57 18.65 18.82
C LEU A 20 14.01 17.23 18.54
N HIS A 21 14.88 16.23 18.36
CA HIS A 21 14.46 14.84 18.29
C HIS A 21 13.76 14.41 19.60
N ASP A 22 12.50 13.97 19.49
CA ASP A 22 11.75 13.33 20.56
C ASP A 22 11.40 11.88 20.17
N PRO A 23 11.99 10.87 20.84
CA PRO A 23 11.65 9.47 20.63
C PRO A 23 10.17 9.14 20.88
N GLY A 24 9.48 9.91 21.73
CA GLY A 24 8.04 9.79 21.98
C GLY A 24 7.21 10.14 20.76
N LEU A 25 7.54 11.25 20.09
CA LEU A 25 6.91 11.68 18.85
C LEU A 25 7.12 10.64 17.73
N GLN A 26 8.33 10.10 17.60
CA GLN A 26 8.62 9.06 16.60
C GLN A 26 7.77 7.80 16.85
N ARG A 27 7.70 7.33 18.10
CA ARG A 27 6.86 6.16 18.45
C ARG A 27 5.39 6.42 18.18
N LEU A 28 4.88 7.61 18.49
CA LEU A 28 3.50 7.98 18.22
C LEU A 28 3.20 7.94 16.72
N LEU A 29 4.07 8.51 15.90
CA LEU A 29 3.92 8.52 14.44
C LEU A 29 3.89 7.09 13.87
N LEU A 30 4.84 6.24 14.29
CA LEU A 30 4.87 4.83 13.88
C LEU A 30 3.62 4.06 14.34
N GLY A 31 3.12 4.35 15.54
CA GLY A 31 1.87 3.78 16.05
C GLY A 31 0.65 4.19 15.22
N LEU A 32 0.56 5.46 14.83
CA LEU A 32 -0.51 5.96 13.96
C LEU A 32 -0.41 5.36 12.55
N GLN A 33 0.78 5.26 11.96
CA GLN A 33 1.00 4.61 10.67
C GLN A 33 0.55 3.15 10.72
N HIS A 34 0.95 2.41 11.75
CA HIS A 34 0.56 1.01 11.89
C HIS A 34 -0.95 0.85 12.09
N LYS A 35 -1.57 1.71 12.91
CA LYS A 35 -3.03 1.71 13.11
C LYS A 35 -3.77 1.98 11.80
N LEU A 36 -3.36 2.99 11.03
CA LEU A 36 -3.92 3.31 9.73
C LEU A 36 -3.79 2.14 8.75
N PHE A 37 -2.62 1.49 8.74
CA PHE A 37 -2.36 0.32 7.90
C PHE A 37 -3.27 -0.87 8.24
N LEU A 38 -3.48 -1.16 9.53
CA LEU A 38 -4.39 -2.22 9.96
C LEU A 38 -5.83 -1.90 9.57
N GLN A 39 -6.26 -0.64 9.71
CA GLN A 39 -7.57 -0.19 9.27
C GLN A 39 -7.75 -0.31 7.76
N LEU A 40 -6.72 0.03 6.98
CA LEU A 40 -6.71 -0.15 5.53
C LEU A 40 -6.87 -1.62 5.15
N CYS A 41 -6.10 -2.51 5.78
CA CYS A 41 -6.20 -3.95 5.53
C CYS A 41 -7.58 -4.52 5.90
N ALA A 42 -8.19 -4.04 7.00
CA ALA A 42 -9.53 -4.45 7.40
C ALA A 42 -10.57 -4.01 6.37
N GLU A 43 -10.45 -2.80 5.84
CA GLU A 43 -11.37 -2.26 4.84
C GLU A 43 -11.24 -2.94 3.47
N VAL A 44 -10.01 -3.22 3.04
CA VAL A 44 -9.74 -4.02 1.84
C VAL A 44 -10.41 -5.40 1.95
N ARG A 45 -10.27 -6.08 3.10
CA ARG A 45 -10.97 -7.36 3.35
C ARG A 45 -12.49 -7.20 3.37
N ARG A 46 -13.01 -6.13 3.95
CA ARG A 46 -14.46 -5.83 4.00
C ARG A 46 -15.04 -5.60 2.59
N LEU A 47 -14.26 -5.07 1.66
CA LEU A 47 -14.63 -4.93 0.24
C LEU A 47 -14.54 -6.26 -0.53
N GLY A 48 -14.24 -7.37 0.13
CA GLY A 48 -14.17 -8.71 -0.45
C GLY A 48 -12.85 -9.04 -1.12
N ALA A 49 -11.82 -8.22 -0.95
CA ALA A 49 -10.49 -8.52 -1.48
C ALA A 49 -9.74 -9.51 -0.57
N VAL A 50 -9.02 -10.44 -1.19
CA VAL A 50 -8.18 -11.40 -0.47
C VAL A 50 -6.75 -10.86 -0.43
N ILE A 51 -6.27 -10.56 0.77
CA ILE A 51 -4.89 -10.12 1.00
C ILE A 51 -3.99 -11.35 1.15
N VAL A 52 -3.01 -11.49 0.27
CA VAL A 52 -2.03 -12.60 0.30
C VAL A 52 -0.84 -12.24 1.18
N ALA A 53 -0.32 -11.03 1.01
CA ALA A 53 0.80 -10.49 1.77
C ALA A 53 0.56 -9.01 2.00
N ALA A 54 0.98 -8.48 3.15
CA ALA A 54 0.88 -7.06 3.42
C ALA A 54 2.00 -6.63 4.36
N ASN A 55 2.60 -5.49 4.05
CA ASN A 55 3.52 -4.76 4.90
C ASN A 55 3.13 -3.28 4.86
N THR A 56 3.71 -2.45 5.73
CA THR A 56 3.37 -1.02 5.84
C THR A 56 3.59 -0.19 4.57
N HIS A 57 4.26 -0.74 3.55
CA HIS A 57 4.59 -0.06 2.29
C HIS A 57 3.87 -0.67 1.07
N SER A 58 3.38 -1.90 1.16
CA SER A 58 2.79 -2.63 0.02
C SER A 58 1.77 -3.66 0.47
N ILE A 59 0.69 -3.80 -0.30
CA ILE A 59 -0.36 -4.82 -0.10
C ILE A 59 -0.48 -5.63 -1.39
N THR A 60 -0.31 -6.95 -1.28
CA THR A 60 -0.48 -7.89 -2.39
C THR A 60 -1.87 -8.53 -2.31
N LEU A 61 -2.64 -8.37 -3.38
CA LEU A 61 -4.03 -8.79 -3.48
C LEU A 61 -4.19 -9.96 -4.45
N CYS A 62 -5.03 -10.93 -4.07
CA CYS A 62 -5.57 -11.90 -5.01
C CYS A 62 -6.89 -11.36 -5.58
N THR A 63 -6.88 -11.02 -6.87
CA THR A 63 -8.05 -10.44 -7.57
C THR A 63 -9.06 -11.50 -7.99
N GLY A 64 -8.66 -12.78 -8.04
CA GLY A 64 -9.49 -13.90 -8.54
C GLY A 64 -9.89 -13.78 -10.02
N LYS A 65 -9.29 -12.85 -10.78
CA LYS A 65 -9.60 -12.62 -12.19
C LYS A 65 -8.60 -13.35 -13.08
N ARG A 66 -9.07 -13.88 -14.21
CA ARG A 66 -8.24 -14.61 -15.19
C ARG A 66 -7.54 -13.68 -16.19
N SER A 67 -8.15 -12.53 -16.49
CA SER A 67 -7.56 -11.53 -17.38
C SER A 67 -6.99 -10.36 -16.59
N VAL A 68 -5.88 -9.83 -17.08
CA VAL A 68 -5.20 -8.65 -16.53
C VAL A 68 -6.14 -7.44 -16.56
N LYS A 69 -6.88 -7.25 -17.65
CA LYS A 69 -7.86 -6.18 -17.79
C LYS A 69 -8.94 -6.19 -16.72
N ALA A 70 -9.47 -7.37 -16.41
CA ALA A 70 -10.47 -7.51 -15.35
C ALA A 70 -9.87 -7.28 -13.95
N ALA A 71 -8.62 -7.71 -13.74
CA ALA A 71 -7.88 -7.42 -12.51
C ALA A 71 -7.61 -5.91 -12.35
N ALA A 72 -7.25 -5.22 -13.43
CA ALA A 72 -7.08 -3.77 -13.48
C ALA A 72 -8.36 -3.02 -13.13
N GLY A 73 -9.49 -3.40 -13.75
CA GLY A 73 -10.80 -2.84 -13.44
C GLY A 73 -11.22 -3.05 -11.98
N TYR A 74 -11.01 -4.26 -11.44
CA TYR A 74 -11.29 -4.56 -10.03
C TYR A 74 -10.44 -3.71 -9.07
N THR A 75 -9.15 -3.55 -9.37
CA THR A 75 -8.23 -2.75 -8.55
C THR A 75 -8.58 -1.26 -8.61
N ARG A 76 -8.98 -0.74 -9.78
CA ARG A 76 -9.47 0.64 -9.92
C ARG A 76 -10.71 0.87 -9.05
N PHE A 77 -11.69 -0.04 -9.12
CA PHE A 77 -12.86 0.01 -8.24
C PHE A 77 -12.48 0.00 -6.76
N LEU A 78 -11.56 -0.87 -6.36
CA LEU A 78 -11.10 -0.97 -4.97
C LEU A 78 -10.46 0.34 -4.49
N ILE A 79 -9.56 0.93 -5.29
CA ILE A 79 -8.88 2.19 -4.96
C ILE A 79 -9.89 3.33 -4.84
N GLU A 80 -10.84 3.44 -5.78
CA GLU A 80 -11.88 4.48 -5.72
C GLU A 80 -12.80 4.31 -4.50
N ALA A 81 -13.17 3.07 -4.15
CA ALA A 81 -13.95 2.79 -2.95
C ALA A 81 -13.19 3.15 -1.65
N LEU A 82 -11.87 2.98 -1.62
CA LEU A 82 -11.03 3.40 -0.49
C LEU A 82 -10.90 4.92 -0.42
N ARG A 83 -10.73 5.61 -1.56
CA ARG A 83 -10.68 7.09 -1.64
C ARG A 83 -11.96 7.76 -1.17
N GLY A 84 -13.11 7.12 -1.36
CA GLY A 84 -14.40 7.61 -0.85
C GLY A 84 -14.47 7.72 0.68
N ARG A 85 -13.54 7.09 1.42
CA ARG A 85 -13.48 7.19 2.88
C ARG A 85 -12.54 8.30 3.30
N GLU A 86 -13.01 9.18 4.17
CA GLU A 86 -12.23 10.33 4.65
C GLU A 86 -10.90 9.95 5.29
N LEU A 87 -10.86 8.81 6.00
CA LEU A 87 -9.65 8.29 6.63
C LEU A 87 -8.52 7.99 5.64
N PHE A 88 -8.85 7.58 4.42
CA PHE A 88 -7.88 7.17 3.40
C PHE A 88 -7.75 8.19 2.26
N ARG A 89 -8.41 9.34 2.35
CA ARG A 89 -8.44 10.37 1.31
C ARG A 89 -7.04 10.81 0.87
N TRP A 90 -6.12 10.90 1.84
CA TRP A 90 -4.75 11.36 1.63
C TRP A 90 -3.79 10.23 1.25
N LEU A 91 -4.26 8.98 1.20
CA LEU A 91 -3.44 7.85 0.78
C LEU A 91 -3.44 7.75 -0.74
N GLU A 92 -2.24 7.86 -1.33
CA GLU A 92 -2.02 7.55 -2.73
C GLU A 92 -1.68 6.08 -2.88
N LEU A 93 -2.65 5.30 -3.36
CA LEU A 93 -2.47 3.89 -3.68
C LEU A 93 -2.33 3.74 -5.19
N SER A 94 -1.21 3.16 -5.62
CA SER A 94 -0.95 2.83 -7.02
C SER A 94 -0.53 1.35 -7.14
N PRO A 95 -1.00 0.65 -8.19
CA PRO A 95 -0.56 -0.72 -8.44
C PRO A 95 0.89 -0.71 -8.91
N ALA A 96 1.75 -1.45 -8.20
CA ALA A 96 3.18 -1.53 -8.52
C ALA A 96 3.48 -2.59 -9.59
N ALA A 97 2.90 -3.78 -9.46
CA ALA A 97 3.14 -4.91 -10.35
C ALA A 97 1.90 -5.81 -10.43
N TRP A 98 1.84 -6.61 -11.49
CA TRP A 98 0.74 -7.52 -11.76
C TRP A 98 1.27 -8.91 -12.05
N TYR A 99 0.65 -9.93 -11.47
CA TYR A 99 1.14 -11.30 -11.58
C TYR A 99 0.03 -12.21 -12.11
N HIS A 100 0.36 -13.03 -13.11
CA HIS A 100 -0.53 -14.09 -13.61
C HIS A 100 -0.65 -15.24 -12.61
N ALA A 101 0.48 -15.58 -11.98
CA ALA A 101 0.57 -16.55 -10.91
C ALA A 101 1.47 -15.96 -9.83
N TYR A 102 1.09 -16.13 -8.56
CA TYR A 102 1.85 -15.65 -7.41
C TYR A 102 1.81 -16.70 -6.31
N MET A 103 2.97 -17.10 -5.83
CA MET A 103 3.14 -18.02 -4.71
C MET A 103 3.88 -17.28 -3.60
N TYR A 104 3.33 -17.32 -2.41
CA TYR A 104 3.84 -16.59 -1.25
C TYR A 104 4.00 -17.54 -0.07
N ARG A 105 5.18 -17.54 0.54
CA ARG A 105 5.44 -18.22 1.81
C ARG A 105 5.76 -17.22 2.92
N ASP A 106 6.66 -16.28 2.63
CA ASP A 106 7.09 -15.23 3.55
C ASP A 106 7.69 -14.05 2.75
N PRO A 107 8.08 -12.93 3.39
CA PRO A 107 8.60 -11.74 2.69
C PRO A 107 9.85 -11.98 1.84
N TYR A 108 10.64 -13.01 2.14
CA TYR A 108 11.88 -13.33 1.43
C TYR A 108 11.71 -14.50 0.46
N ASN A 109 10.67 -15.32 0.65
CA ASN A 109 10.36 -16.49 -0.16
C ASN A 109 9.01 -16.32 -0.85
N TRP A 110 9.04 -15.70 -2.02
CA TRP A 110 7.90 -15.56 -2.92
C TRP A 110 8.34 -15.67 -4.37
N ALA A 111 7.43 -16.09 -5.24
CA ALA A 111 7.66 -16.20 -6.67
C ALA A 111 6.41 -15.71 -7.41
N GLY A 112 6.59 -14.96 -8.49
CA GLY A 112 5.50 -14.44 -9.30
C GLY A 112 5.85 -14.42 -10.78
N LEU A 113 4.88 -14.77 -11.62
CA LEU A 113 4.98 -14.56 -13.06
C LEU A 113 4.42 -13.19 -13.40
N GLU A 114 5.29 -12.21 -13.55
CA GLU A 114 4.91 -10.83 -13.80
C GLU A 114 4.31 -10.66 -15.21
N SER A 115 3.26 -9.86 -15.30
CA SER A 115 2.56 -9.52 -16.53
C SER A 115 2.95 -8.12 -16.99
N SER A 116 3.76 -8.02 -18.04
CA SER A 116 4.12 -6.73 -18.66
C SER A 116 2.93 -6.00 -19.31
N ALA A 117 1.89 -6.75 -19.72
CA ALA A 117 0.69 -6.21 -20.36
C ALA A 117 -0.11 -5.27 -19.44
N ALA A 118 0.04 -5.42 -18.13
CA ALA A 118 -0.79 -4.73 -17.16
C ALA A 118 -0.44 -3.26 -16.99
N GLY A 119 0.84 -2.89 -17.18
CA GLY A 119 1.26 -1.49 -17.18
C GLY A 119 0.65 -0.69 -18.34
N ALA A 120 0.31 -1.36 -19.45
CA ALA A 120 -0.40 -0.74 -20.56
C ALA A 120 -1.91 -0.61 -20.29
N GLU A 121 -2.52 -1.60 -19.62
CA GLU A 121 -3.96 -1.60 -19.33
C GLU A 121 -4.35 -0.75 -18.10
N TRP A 122 -3.39 -0.40 -17.26
CA TRP A 122 -3.61 0.51 -16.11
C TRP A 122 -3.64 1.99 -16.51
N ARG A 123 -2.88 2.37 -17.54
CA ARG A 123 -2.90 3.73 -18.12
C ARG A 123 -4.28 4.04 -18.71
#